data_AF-A0A2V9C2A2-F1
#
_entry.id   AF-A0A2V9C2A2-F1
#
_cell.length_a   1.000
_cell.length_b   1.000
_cell.length_c   1.000
_cell.angle_alpha   90.00
_cell.angle_beta   90.00
_cell.angle_gamma   90.00
#
_symmetry.space_group_name_H-M   'P 1'
#
loop_
_entity.id
_entity.type
_entity.pdbx_description
1 polymer ?
#
loop_
_entity_poly.entity_id
_entity_poly.type
_entity_poly.pdbx_seq_one_letter_code
_entity_poly.pdbx_strand_id
1 'polypeptide(L)'
;RRELAAIPQPQTPLLIQECLQGAGEDLRMYIAGDQVFAARKRFSSASFAEPGRPCAVTSELRDIALRCGRAFGLGLYSMDVIGTPDGPKVVDVNDFPGYKAVPDAAVAVADYIERFATRWCSLQPPEMVVPNGTATHTADQQACSSDPARVLTEHRLHKPATPTI
;
A
#
# COMPACT_ATOMS: atom_id res chain seq x y z
N ARG A 1 -6.78 1.24 -34.77
CA ARG A 1 -7.82 0.18 -34.55
C ARG A 1 -7.68 -1.03 -35.49
N ARG A 2 -7.36 -0.89 -36.79
CA ARG A 2 -7.21 -2.04 -37.72
C ARG A 2 -6.14 -3.05 -37.29
N GLU A 3 -5.09 -2.60 -36.61
CA GLU A 3 -4.00 -3.45 -36.09
C GLU A 3 -4.48 -4.51 -35.08
N LEU A 4 -5.54 -4.22 -34.33
CA LEU A 4 -6.06 -5.16 -33.34
C LEU A 4 -6.81 -6.34 -33.97
N ALA A 5 -7.28 -6.19 -35.22
CA ALA A 5 -8.00 -7.25 -35.93
C ALA A 5 -7.10 -8.43 -36.31
N ALA A 6 -5.77 -8.23 -36.28
CA ALA A 6 -4.78 -9.27 -36.56
C ALA A 6 -4.36 -10.05 -35.30
N ILE A 7 -4.80 -9.63 -34.10
CA ILE A 7 -4.45 -10.31 -32.85
C ILE A 7 -5.34 -11.56 -32.71
N PRO A 8 -4.77 -12.77 -32.54
CA PRO A 8 -5.56 -13.98 -32.27
C PRO A 8 -6.46 -13.79 -31.06
N GLN A 9 -7.63 -14.44 -31.04
CA GLN A 9 -8.51 -14.34 -29.87
C GLN A 9 -7.77 -14.81 -28.61
N PRO A 10 -7.66 -13.96 -27.58
CA PRO A 10 -6.91 -14.31 -26.39
C PRO A 10 -7.72 -15.32 -25.56
N GLN A 11 -7.03 -16.29 -24.98
CA GLN A 11 -7.65 -17.27 -24.07
C GLN A 11 -7.94 -16.68 -22.68
N THR A 12 -7.37 -15.51 -22.39
CA THR A 12 -7.54 -14.75 -21.15
C THR A 12 -8.02 -13.33 -21.47
N PRO A 13 -8.60 -12.60 -20.49
CA PRO A 13 -8.94 -11.20 -20.68
C PRO A 13 -7.71 -10.37 -21.06
N LEU A 14 -7.85 -9.57 -22.12
CA LEU A 14 -6.82 -8.65 -22.60
C LEU A 14 -7.32 -7.21 -22.45
N LEU A 15 -6.53 -6.36 -21.78
CA LEU A 15 -6.74 -4.93 -21.75
C LEU A 15 -5.90 -4.30 -22.87
N ILE A 16 -6.56 -3.63 -23.81
CA ILE A 16 -5.91 -2.90 -24.89
C ILE A 16 -6.21 -1.42 -24.68
N GLN A 17 -5.15 -0.61 -24.63
CA GLN A 17 -5.24 0.83 -24.40
C GLN A 17 -4.47 1.60 -25.46
N GLU A 18 -4.79 2.88 -25.58
CA GLU A 18 -4.00 3.81 -26.39
C GLU A 18 -2.58 3.91 -25.82
N CYS A 19 -1.57 3.91 -26.71
CA CYS A 19 -0.20 4.14 -26.32
C CYS A 19 0.02 5.64 -26.14
N LEU A 20 0.07 6.09 -24.89
CA LEU A 20 0.32 7.49 -24.56
C LEU A 20 1.81 7.80 -24.68
N GLN A 21 2.14 8.87 -25.40
CA GLN A 21 3.51 9.37 -25.45
C GLN A 21 3.83 10.10 -24.14
N GLY A 22 4.43 9.38 -23.18
CA GLY A 22 4.80 9.92 -21.88
C GLY A 22 6.06 10.80 -21.91
N ALA A 23 6.31 11.50 -20.81
CA ALA A 23 7.49 12.35 -20.61
C ALA A 23 8.81 11.59 -20.36
N GLY A 24 8.83 10.26 -20.51
CA GLY A 24 10.00 9.39 -20.28
C GLY A 24 10.28 9.04 -18.80
N GLU A 25 9.48 9.56 -17.86
CA GLU A 25 9.50 9.16 -16.45
C GLU A 25 8.06 8.88 -15.98
N ASP A 26 7.88 7.76 -15.28
CA ASP A 26 6.62 7.38 -14.68
C ASP A 26 6.43 8.15 -13.36
N LEU A 27 5.23 8.69 -13.16
CA LEU A 27 4.85 9.29 -11.88
C LEU A 27 4.10 8.24 -11.06
N ARG A 28 4.72 7.76 -10.00
CA ARG A 28 4.04 6.90 -9.02
C ARG A 28 3.60 7.73 -7.84
N MET A 29 2.35 7.54 -7.42
CA MET A 29 1.79 8.17 -6.25
C MET A 29 1.44 7.13 -5.20
N TYR A 30 1.57 7.51 -3.94
CA TYR A 30 1.28 6.69 -2.77
C TYR A 30 0.35 7.46 -1.85
N ILE A 31 -0.70 6.81 -1.37
CA ILE A 31 -1.74 7.44 -0.57
C ILE A 31 -1.88 6.69 0.74
N ALA A 32 -1.90 7.43 1.84
CA ALA A 32 -2.26 6.94 3.16
C ALA A 32 -3.27 7.91 3.79
N GLY A 33 -4.55 7.55 3.73
CA GLY A 33 -5.65 8.44 4.11
C GLY A 33 -5.71 9.68 3.20
N ASP A 34 -5.46 10.85 3.78
CA ASP A 34 -5.43 12.15 3.11
C ASP A 34 -4.01 12.62 2.73
N GLN A 35 -2.99 11.88 3.18
CA GLN A 35 -1.61 12.11 2.83
C GLN A 35 -1.30 11.49 1.48
N VAL A 36 -0.82 12.32 0.56
CA VAL A 36 -0.50 11.95 -0.81
C VAL A 36 0.96 12.27 -1.06
N PHE A 37 1.69 11.26 -1.52
CA PHE A 37 3.11 11.33 -1.83
C PHE A 37 3.31 10.95 -3.29
N ALA A 38 4.38 11.45 -3.90
CA ALA A 38 4.73 11.10 -5.26
C ALA A 38 6.23 10.95 -5.44
N ALA A 39 6.60 10.05 -6.34
CA ALA A 39 7.96 9.85 -6.78
C ALA A 39 7.99 9.65 -8.29
N ARG A 40 9.00 10.22 -8.94
CA ARG A 40 9.29 9.98 -10.35
C ARG A 40 10.30 8.86 -10.49
N LYS A 41 10.08 8.03 -11.50
CA LYS A 41 10.95 6.91 -11.78
C LYS A 41 11.22 6.81 -13.27
N ARG A 42 12.49 6.61 -13.64
CA ARG A 42 12.83 6.25 -15.01
C ARG A 42 12.45 4.80 -15.23
N PHE A 43 11.79 4.53 -16.35
CA PHE A 43 11.52 3.17 -16.77
C PHE A 43 12.85 2.47 -17.10
N SER A 44 13.18 1.41 -16.37
CA SER A 44 14.36 0.57 -16.64
C SER A 44 14.06 -0.90 -16.36
N SER A 45 14.81 -1.83 -16.96
CA SER A 45 14.71 -3.26 -16.60
C SER A 45 15.08 -3.54 -15.14
N ALA A 46 15.82 -2.63 -14.49
CA ALA A 46 16.20 -2.68 -13.09
C ALA A 46 15.21 -1.94 -12.15
N SER A 47 14.08 -1.46 -12.68
CA SER A 47 13.13 -0.58 -11.99
C SER A 47 12.83 -1.05 -10.57
N PHE A 48 12.60 -2.34 -10.33
CA PHE A 48 12.19 -2.82 -9.00
C PHE A 48 13.19 -2.54 -7.87
N ALA A 49 14.47 -2.33 -8.18
CA ALA A 49 15.53 -2.16 -7.18
C ALA A 49 15.80 -0.69 -6.79
N GLU A 50 15.49 0.28 -7.64
CA GLU A 50 15.80 1.68 -7.38
C GLU A 50 14.61 2.45 -6.78
N PRO A 51 14.79 3.15 -5.64
CA PRO A 51 13.79 4.07 -5.12
C PRO A 51 13.55 5.20 -6.15
N GLY A 52 12.27 5.53 -6.40
CA GLY A 52 11.92 6.70 -7.20
C GLY A 52 12.37 7.99 -6.52
N ARG A 53 12.62 9.05 -7.29
CA ARG A 53 12.97 10.39 -6.78
C ARG A 53 11.70 11.08 -6.29
N PRO A 54 11.58 11.45 -5.00
CA PRO A 54 10.41 12.18 -4.50
C PRO A 54 10.16 13.47 -5.29
N CYS A 55 8.89 13.81 -5.48
CA CYS A 55 8.49 15.03 -6.17
C CYS A 55 7.25 15.67 -5.52
N ALA A 56 7.06 16.96 -5.79
CA ALA A 56 5.90 17.69 -5.30
C ALA A 56 4.61 17.16 -5.92
N VAL A 57 3.57 17.04 -5.09
CA VAL A 57 2.21 16.70 -5.52
C VAL A 57 1.46 17.98 -5.81
N THR A 58 1.01 18.17 -7.06
CA THR A 58 0.16 19.31 -7.42
C THR A 58 -1.24 19.16 -6.83
N SER A 59 -1.99 20.26 -6.73
CA SER A 59 -3.39 20.23 -6.28
C SER A 59 -4.26 19.32 -7.17
N GLU A 60 -4.04 19.35 -8.48
CA GLU A 60 -4.73 18.48 -9.45
C GLU A 60 -4.44 17.00 -9.19
N LEU A 61 -3.17 16.63 -9.05
CA LEU A 61 -2.79 15.25 -8.77
C LEU A 61 -3.35 14.77 -7.42
N ARG A 62 -3.35 15.64 -6.41
CA ARG A 62 -3.95 15.34 -5.10
C ARG A 62 -5.46 15.09 -5.22
N ASP A 63 -6.20 15.93 -5.94
CA ASP A 63 -7.64 15.72 -6.16
C ASP A 63 -7.92 14.40 -6.87
N ILE A 64 -7.19 14.12 -7.97
CA ILE A 64 -7.28 12.87 -8.70
C ILE A 64 -7.03 11.68 -7.78
N ALA A 65 -5.96 11.72 -6.99
CA ALA A 65 -5.61 10.65 -6.07
C ALA A 65 -6.75 10.38 -5.09
N LEU A 66 -7.24 11.40 -4.39
CA LEU A 66 -8.31 11.24 -3.39
C LEU A 66 -9.65 10.81 -4.02
N ARG A 67 -9.94 11.22 -5.25
CA ARG A 67 -11.11 10.75 -6.01
C ARG A 67 -10.99 9.27 -6.37
N CYS A 68 -9.81 8.81 -6.77
CA CYS A 68 -9.56 7.37 -6.99
C CYS A 68 -9.80 6.56 -5.71
N GLY A 69 -9.27 7.01 -4.56
CA GLY A 69 -9.49 6.35 -3.28
C GLY A 69 -10.98 6.21 -2.94
N ARG A 70 -11.76 7.28 -3.13
CA ARG A 70 -13.22 7.25 -2.94
C ARG A 70 -13.93 6.32 -3.92
N ALA A 71 -13.52 6.29 -5.19
CA ALA A 71 -14.15 5.45 -6.21
C ALA A 71 -13.91 3.95 -5.96
N PHE A 72 -12.74 3.57 -5.44
CA PHE A 72 -12.38 2.18 -5.16
C PHE A 72 -12.58 1.75 -3.69
N GLY A 73 -12.93 2.68 -2.80
CA GLY A 73 -13.04 2.39 -1.36
C GLY A 73 -11.69 2.10 -0.69
N LEU A 74 -10.61 2.73 -1.18
CA LEU A 74 -9.25 2.52 -0.71
C LEU A 74 -8.78 3.71 0.14
N GLY A 75 -8.12 3.40 1.27
CA GLY A 75 -7.41 4.41 2.07
C GLY A 75 -5.90 4.21 2.11
N LEU A 76 -5.41 3.01 1.76
CA LEU A 76 -3.99 2.70 1.58
C LEU A 76 -3.79 2.10 0.19
N TYR A 77 -3.19 2.86 -0.73
CA TYR A 77 -3.01 2.44 -2.11
C TYR A 77 -1.89 3.21 -2.81
N SER A 78 -1.50 2.73 -3.99
CA SER A 78 -0.70 3.50 -4.94
C SER A 78 -1.40 3.60 -6.27
N MET A 79 -0.96 4.54 -7.08
CA MET A 79 -1.40 4.69 -8.46
C MET A 79 -0.25 5.12 -9.35
N ASP A 80 -0.26 4.63 -10.58
CA ASP A 80 0.68 5.04 -11.62
C ASP A 80 -0.02 6.03 -12.55
N VAL A 81 0.67 7.14 -12.84
CA VAL A 81 0.16 8.27 -13.60
C VAL A 81 1.14 8.61 -14.71
N ILE A 82 0.61 8.74 -15.93
CA ILE A 82 1.34 9.23 -17.08
C ILE A 82 0.95 10.70 -17.31
N GLY A 83 1.95 11.57 -17.38
CA GLY A 83 1.75 12.95 -17.83
C GLY A 83 1.60 13.00 -19.35
N THR A 84 0.51 13.60 -19.83
CA THR A 84 0.26 13.81 -21.27
C THR A 84 0.03 15.31 -21.55
N PRO A 85 0.08 15.78 -22.81
CA PRO A 85 -0.28 17.16 -23.16
C PRO A 85 -1.68 17.57 -22.69
N ASP A 86 -2.63 16.62 -22.64
CA ASP A 86 -4.01 16.82 -22.19
C ASP A 86 -4.19 16.59 -20.68
N GLY A 87 -3.10 16.63 -19.91
CA GLY A 87 -3.10 16.44 -18.46
C GLY A 87 -2.76 15.02 -17.99
N PRO A 88 -2.81 14.77 -16.68
CA PRO A 88 -2.46 13.48 -16.08
C PRO A 88 -3.47 12.38 -16.42
N LYS A 89 -2.98 11.17 -16.73
CA LYS A 89 -3.79 9.97 -16.96
C LYS A 89 -3.40 8.89 -15.96
N VAL A 90 -4.38 8.38 -15.21
CA VAL A 90 -4.20 7.25 -14.29
C VAL A 90 -4.22 5.96 -15.10
N VAL A 91 -3.19 5.14 -14.98
CA VAL A 91 -3.05 3.90 -15.76
C VAL A 91 -3.18 2.64 -14.93
N ASP A 92 -2.84 2.70 -13.64
CA ASP A 92 -2.92 1.56 -12.74
C ASP A 92 -3.16 2.03 -11.29
N VAL A 93 -3.86 1.21 -10.51
CA VAL A 93 -4.12 1.41 -9.08
C VAL A 93 -3.89 0.10 -8.36
N ASN A 94 -2.99 0.09 -7.39
CA ASN A 94 -2.65 -1.08 -6.59
C ASN A 94 -3.07 -0.86 -5.13
N ASP A 95 -3.75 -1.85 -4.57
CA ASP A 95 -4.08 -1.90 -3.15
C ASP A 95 -2.82 -2.22 -2.32
N PHE A 96 -2.66 -1.51 -1.22
CA PHE A 96 -1.62 -1.75 -0.21
C PHE A 96 -0.18 -1.97 -0.76
N PRO A 97 0.42 -0.94 -1.40
CA PRO A 97 1.78 -1.04 -1.93
C PRO A 97 2.84 -1.05 -0.82
N GLY A 98 4.09 -1.32 -1.18
CA GLY A 98 5.21 -1.31 -0.22
C GLY A 98 5.75 0.06 0.21
N TYR A 99 5.13 1.18 -0.19
CA TYR A 99 5.52 2.58 0.14
C TYR A 99 7.02 2.96 0.08
N LYS A 100 7.86 2.18 -0.62
CA LYS A 100 9.34 2.26 -0.55
C LYS A 100 9.95 3.61 -0.95
N ALA A 101 9.21 4.45 -1.68
CA ALA A 101 9.68 5.74 -2.17
C ALA A 101 9.18 6.93 -1.31
N VAL A 102 8.54 6.66 -0.18
CA VAL A 102 7.94 7.67 0.70
C VAL A 102 8.72 7.71 2.02
N PRO A 103 9.42 8.81 2.32
CA PRO A 103 9.99 9.04 3.64
C PRO A 103 8.90 9.00 4.72
N ASP A 104 9.19 8.37 5.85
CA ASP A 104 8.27 8.26 6.99
C ASP A 104 6.89 7.64 6.68
N ALA A 105 6.79 6.86 5.59
CA ALA A 105 5.56 6.20 5.20
C ALA A 105 4.94 5.35 6.31
N ALA A 106 5.79 4.71 7.12
CA ALA A 106 5.36 3.88 8.23
C ALA A 106 4.50 4.67 9.22
N VAL A 107 4.82 5.95 9.48
CA VAL A 107 4.04 6.82 10.37
C VAL A 107 2.69 7.13 9.72
N ALA A 108 2.67 7.57 8.47
CA ALA A 108 1.44 7.87 7.75
C ALA A 108 0.47 6.67 7.67
N VAL A 109 1.03 5.48 7.42
CA VAL A 109 0.27 4.22 7.39
C VAL A 109 -0.23 3.85 8.79
N ALA A 110 0.62 3.93 9.81
CA ALA A 110 0.23 3.65 11.20
C ALA A 110 -0.90 4.59 11.66
N ASP A 111 -0.75 5.89 11.44
CA ASP A 111 -1.76 6.90 11.77
C ASP A 111 -3.09 6.62 11.05
N TYR A 112 -3.05 6.23 9.78
CA TYR A 112 -4.25 5.84 9.05
C TYR A 112 -4.93 4.61 9.67
N ILE A 113 -4.16 3.56 9.97
CA ILE A 113 -4.68 2.32 10.55
C ILE A 113 -5.25 2.58 11.95
N GLU A 114 -4.56 3.33 12.79
CA GLU A 114 -5.03 3.70 14.13
C GLU A 114 -6.34 4.48 14.06
N ARG A 115 -6.41 5.53 13.24
CA ARG A 115 -7.64 6.32 13.06
C ARG A 115 -8.79 5.48 12.51
N PHE A 116 -8.50 4.56 11.60
CA PHE A 116 -9.51 3.66 11.06
C PHE A 116 -10.01 2.71 12.14
N ALA A 117 -9.12 2.03 12.86
CA ALA A 117 -9.45 1.06 13.90
C ALA A 117 -10.21 1.69 15.08
N THR A 118 -9.78 2.88 15.52
CA THR A 118 -10.39 3.60 16.64
C THR A 118 -11.83 4.06 16.39
N ARG A 119 -12.28 4.06 15.13
CA ARG A 119 -13.69 4.24 14.78
C ARG A 119 -14.58 3.04 15.15
N TRP A 120 -14.00 1.85 15.28
CA TRP A 120 -14.73 0.60 15.50
C TRP A 120 -14.43 -0.01 16.88
N CYS A 121 -13.25 0.23 17.44
CA CYS A 121 -12.87 -0.29 18.74
C CYS A 121 -11.96 0.68 19.50
N SER A 122 -12.05 0.69 20.82
CA SER A 122 -11.04 1.34 21.65
C SER A 122 -9.78 0.46 21.68
N LEU A 123 -8.69 0.93 21.10
CA LEU A 123 -7.39 0.27 21.23
C LEU A 123 -6.87 0.54 22.64
N GLN A 124 -6.71 -0.52 23.44
CA GLN A 124 -5.97 -0.43 24.70
C GLN A 124 -4.50 -0.76 24.38
N PRO A 125 -3.53 0.00 24.92
CA PRO A 125 -2.13 -0.40 24.84
C PRO A 125 -1.99 -1.84 25.37
N PRO A 126 -1.14 -2.69 24.75
CA PRO A 126 -0.86 -3.98 25.33
C PRO A 126 -0.38 -3.77 26.78
N GLU A 127 -0.88 -4.59 27.69
CA GLU A 127 -0.45 -4.55 29.09
C GLU A 127 1.07 -4.76 29.08
N MET A 128 1.81 -3.71 29.45
CA MET A 128 3.26 -3.78 29.53
C MET A 128 3.59 -4.74 30.67
N VAL A 129 3.92 -5.99 30.35
CA VAL A 129 4.50 -6.91 31.32
C VAL A 129 5.88 -6.35 31.68
N VAL A 130 5.93 -5.53 32.73
CA VAL A 130 7.18 -5.19 33.41
C VAL A 130 7.72 -6.50 33.98
N PRO A 131 8.91 -6.97 33.56
CA PRO A 131 9.52 -8.12 34.21
C PRO A 131 9.74 -7.73 35.67
N ASN A 132 9.00 -8.37 36.58
CA ASN A 132 9.24 -8.20 38.00
C ASN A 132 10.68 -8.65 38.26
N GLY A 133 11.55 -7.67 38.55
CA GLY A 133 12.96 -7.90 38.82
C GLY A 133 13.13 -8.76 40.06
N THR A 134 13.20 -10.07 39.85
CA THR A 134 13.88 -11.05 40.71
C THR A 134 14.21 -12.27 39.85
N ALA A 135 15.02 -12.06 38.81
CA ALA A 135 15.81 -13.16 38.28
C ALA A 135 16.99 -13.35 39.23
N THR A 136 16.80 -14.20 40.24
CA THR A 136 17.92 -14.78 40.96
C THR A 136 18.74 -15.53 39.91
N HIS A 137 19.89 -14.98 39.53
CA HIS A 137 20.88 -15.68 38.72
C HIS A 137 21.31 -16.92 39.49
N THR A 138 20.64 -18.03 39.23
CA THR A 138 21.19 -19.35 39.51
C THR A 138 21.72 -19.80 38.17
N ALA A 139 23.04 -19.83 38.07
CA ALA A 139 23.73 -20.37 36.91
C ALA A 139 23.35 -21.85 36.80
N ASP A 140 22.56 -22.20 35.79
CA ASP A 140 22.56 -23.54 35.26
C ASP A 140 22.59 -23.46 33.73
N GLN A 141 23.74 -23.84 33.20
CA GLN A 141 23.89 -24.22 31.81
C GLN A 141 23.13 -25.53 31.62
N GLN A 142 22.19 -25.63 30.68
CA GLN A 142 22.22 -26.66 29.62
C GLN A 142 21.01 -26.55 28.67
N ALA A 143 21.34 -26.64 27.38
CA ALA A 143 20.56 -27.22 26.28
C ALA A 143 19.37 -26.44 25.66
N CYS A 144 19.72 -25.78 24.57
CA CYS A 144 18.89 -25.43 23.43
C CYS A 144 18.00 -26.61 22.98
N SER A 145 16.70 -26.39 22.86
CA SER A 145 15.75 -27.27 22.15
C SER A 145 14.74 -26.38 21.45
N SER A 146 14.81 -26.39 20.11
CA SER A 146 13.98 -25.62 19.19
C SER A 146 12.71 -26.38 18.81
N ASP A 147 11.54 -25.86 19.16
CA ASP A 147 10.28 -26.27 18.52
C ASP A 147 9.33 -25.05 18.38
N PRO A 148 9.12 -24.50 17.16
CA PRO A 148 8.30 -23.31 16.95
C PRO A 148 6.80 -23.61 16.70
N ALA A 149 6.32 -24.82 16.98
CA ALA A 149 4.94 -25.20 16.65
C ALA A 149 4.03 -25.31 17.88
N ARG A 150 3.73 -24.18 18.56
CA ARG A 150 2.49 -23.98 19.35
C ARG A 150 2.51 -22.65 20.09
N VAL A 151 1.85 -21.63 19.55
CA VAL A 151 0.80 -20.82 20.22
C VAL A 151 0.18 -19.94 19.13
N LEU A 152 -0.91 -20.41 18.53
CA LEU A 152 -1.89 -19.53 17.88
C LEU A 152 -3.20 -19.76 18.63
N THR A 153 -3.51 -18.85 19.55
CA THR A 153 -4.85 -18.77 20.15
C THR A 153 -5.70 -17.93 19.20
N GLU A 154 -6.67 -18.56 18.55
CA GLU A 154 -7.61 -17.89 17.66
C GLU A 154 -8.52 -16.94 18.46
N HIS A 155 -8.29 -15.62 18.35
CA HIS A 155 -9.31 -14.65 18.67
C HIS A 155 -10.26 -14.51 17.48
N ARG A 156 -11.41 -15.17 17.58
CA ARG A 156 -12.51 -15.12 16.61
C ARG A 156 -13.06 -13.68 16.54
N LEU A 157 -12.68 -12.92 15.51
CA LEU A 157 -13.34 -11.64 15.22
C LEU A 157 -14.81 -11.91 14.85
N HIS A 158 -15.74 -11.31 15.61
CA HIS A 158 -17.15 -11.31 15.26
C HIS A 158 -17.37 -10.37 14.06
N LYS A 159 -17.86 -10.92 12.95
CA LYS A 159 -18.29 -10.13 11.78
C LYS A 159 -19.58 -9.37 12.15
N PRO A 160 -19.65 -8.03 12.08
CA PRO A 160 -20.93 -7.34 12.20
C PRO A 160 -21.81 -7.62 10.97
N ALA A 161 -23.12 -7.72 11.20
CA ALA A 161 -24.11 -8.02 10.19
C ALA A 161 -24.15 -6.95 9.08
N THR A 162 -24.25 -7.39 7.84
CA THR A 162 -24.42 -6.54 6.65
C THR A 162 -25.81 -5.88 6.70
N PRO A 163 -25.94 -4.54 6.56
CA PRO A 163 -27.24 -3.93 6.41
C PRO A 163 -27.78 -4.24 5.01
N THR A 164 -29.00 -4.78 4.95
CA THR A 164 -29.74 -4.97 3.71
C THR A 164 -30.20 -3.61 3.17
N ILE A 165 -30.01 -3.40 1.87
CA ILE A 165 -30.49 -2.23 1.11
C ILE A 165 -32.01 -2.30 0.98
#